data_AF-A0A523HWA0-F1
#
_entry.id   AF-A0A523HWA0-F1
#
_cell.length_a   1.000
_cell.length_b   1.000
_cell.length_c   1.000
_cell.angle_alpha   90.00
_cell.angle_beta   90.00
_cell.angle_gamma   90.00
#
_symmetry.space_group_name_H-M   'P 1'
#
loop_
_entity.id
_entity.type
_entity.pdbx_description
1 polymer ?
#
loop_
_entity_poly.entity_id
_entity_poly.type
_entity_poly.pdbx_seq_one_letter_code
_entity_poly.pdbx_strand_id
1 'polypeptide(L)' 'MRFASLGSGSRGNGTLVQMNGQLVLVDCGFTLKDVRARLARLGVEPGQL' A
#
# COMPACT_ATOMS: atom_id res chain seq x y z
N MET A 1 -7.21 5.22 13.23
CA MET A 1 -6.07 5.22 12.30
C MET A 1 -5.61 3.77 12.14
N ARG A 2 -5.46 3.27 10.91
CA ARG A 2 -5.01 1.88 10.62
C ARG A 2 -3.81 1.90 9.71
N PHE A 3 -2.92 0.93 9.87
CA PHE A 3 -1.71 0.81 9.07
C PHE A 3 -1.57 -0.61 8.54
N ALA A 4 -1.04 -0.75 7.33
CA ALA A 4 -0.60 -2.03 6.79
C ALA A 4 0.67 -1.84 5.97
N SER A 5 1.69 -2.65 6.22
CA SER A 5 2.89 -2.64 5.40
C SER A 5 2.68 -3.51 4.15
N LEU A 6 2.93 -2.94 2.97
CA LEU A 6 3.08 -3.70 1.73
C LEU A 6 4.45 -4.40 1.65
N GLY A 7 5.41 -3.94 2.44
CA GLY A 7 6.76 -4.47 2.61
C GLY A 7 7.75 -3.37 2.99
N SER A 8 8.98 -3.76 3.32
CA SER A 8 10.09 -2.86 3.62
C SER A 8 11.44 -3.47 3.23
N GLY A 9 12.45 -2.62 3.01
CA GLY A 9 13.83 -3.02 2.74
C GLY A 9 14.33 -2.67 1.34
N SER A 10 15.47 -3.25 0.95
CA SER A 10 16.19 -2.92 -0.30
C SER A 10 15.44 -3.27 -1.59
N ARG A 11 14.36 -4.05 -1.50
CA ARG A 11 13.52 -4.44 -2.64
C ARG A 11 12.22 -3.64 -2.72
N GLY A 12 12.15 -2.52 -2.01
CA GLY A 12 11.01 -1.63 -1.97
C GLY A 12 10.32 -1.58 -0.62
N ASN A 13 9.66 -0.46 -0.38
CA ASN A 13 8.86 -0.14 0.78
C ASN A 13 7.46 0.28 0.33
N GLY A 14 6.53 0.28 1.28
CA GLY A 14 5.19 0.80 1.07
C GLY A 14 4.34 0.58 2.31
N THR A 15 3.67 1.64 2.77
CA THR A 15 2.76 1.57 3.91
C THR A 15 1.41 2.18 3.53
N LEU A 16 0.35 1.40 3.70
CA LEU A 16 -1.01 1.91 3.66
C LEU A 16 -1.35 2.55 5.00
N VAL A 17 -1.89 3.77 4.94
CA VAL A 17 -2.39 4.51 6.09
C VAL A 17 -3.86 4.83 5.85
N GLN A 18 -4.73 4.43 6.78
CA GLN A 18 -6.14 4.77 6.72
C GLN A 18 -6.54 5.66 7.91
N MET A 19 -7.11 6.83 7.59
CA MET A 19 -7.59 7.80 8.57
C MET A 19 -8.78 8.58 8.02
N ASN A 20 -9.82 8.78 8.83
CA ASN A 20 -11.01 9.57 8.47
C ASN A 20 -11.65 9.17 7.12
N GLY A 21 -11.70 7.86 6.84
CA GLY A 21 -12.24 7.33 5.58
C GLY A 21 -11.30 7.44 4.38
N GLN A 22 -10.19 8.18 4.49
CA GLN A 22 -9.16 8.29 3.46
C GLN A 22 -8.15 7.17 3.60
N LEU A 23 -7.69 6.62 2.48
CA LEU A 23 -6.66 5.59 2.41
C LEU A 23 -5.52 6.13 1.55
N VAL A 24 -4.30 6.13 2.07
CA VAL A 24 -3.13 6.68 1.37
C VAL A 24 -2.04 5.63 1.33
N LEU A 25 -1.40 5.46 0.17
CA LEU A 25 -0.16 4.71 0.04
C LEU A 25 1.04 5.66 0.22
N VAL A 26 1.83 5.41 1.26
CA VAL A 26 3.04 6.16 1.58
C VAL A 26 4.27 5.35 1.15
N ASP A 27 5.23 6.05 0.56
CA ASP A 27 6.56 5.50 0.22
C ASP A 27 6.47 4.32 -0.75
N CYS A 28 5.93 4.56 -1.95
CA CYS A 28 5.67 3.53 -2.97
C CYS A 28 6.95 3.10 -3.70
N GLY A 29 7.87 2.41 -3.00
CA GLY A 29 9.13 1.92 -3.56
C GLY A 29 9.03 0.64 -4.40
N PHE A 30 7.81 0.19 -4.74
CA PHE A 30 7.57 -1.00 -5.56
C PHE A 30 7.18 -0.64 -6.99
N THR A 31 7.39 -1.57 -7.94
CA THR A 31 6.82 -1.42 -9.28
C THR A 31 5.29 -1.41 -9.22
N LEU A 32 4.61 -0.77 -10.18
CA LEU A 32 3.14 -0.75 -10.21
C LEU A 32 2.52 -2.15 -10.21
N LYS A 33 3.17 -3.13 -10.85
CA LYS A 33 2.74 -4.53 -10.85
C LYS A 33 2.78 -5.12 -9.44
N ASP A 34 3.86 -4.89 -8.71
CA ASP A 34 4.04 -5.39 -7.34
C ASP A 34 3.08 -4.70 -6.36
N VAL A 35 2.89 -3.39 -6.50
CA VAL A 35 1.91 -2.63 -5.70
C VAL A 35 0.52 -3.24 -5.86
N ARG A 36 0.03 -3.41 -7.09
CA ARG A 36 -1.29 -3.99 -7.36
C ARG A 36 -1.46 -5.37 -6.74
N ALA A 37 -0.46 -6.24 -6.91
CA ALA A 37 -0.48 -7.58 -6.33
C ALA A 37 -0.48 -7.56 -4.78
N ARG A 38 0.25 -6.63 -4.16
CA ARG A 38 0.33 -6.49 -2.70
C ARG A 38 -0.94 -5.86 -2.11
N LEU A 39 -1.52 -4.86 -2.77
CA LEU A 39 -2.80 -4.26 -2.40
C LEU A 39 -3.93 -5.30 -2.46
N ALA A 40 -3.99 -6.11 -3.52
CA ALA A 40 -4.99 -7.16 -3.67
C ALA A 40 -4.93 -8.21 -2.54
N ARG A 41 -3.74 -8.54 -2.02
CA ARG A 41 -3.59 -9.43 -0.84
C ARG A 41 -4.20 -8.84 0.44
N LEU A 42 -4.33 -7.52 0.50
CA LEU A 42 -4.99 -6.80 1.59
C LEU A 42 -6.46 -6.47 1.27
N GLY A 43 -6.98 -6.93 0.12
CA GLY A 43 -8.34 -6.62 -0.33
C GLY A 43 -8.54 -5.16 -0.70
N VAL A 44 -7.47 -4.45 -1.09
CA VAL A 44 -7.50 -3.05 -1.51
C VAL A 44 -7.33 -2.98 -3.02
N GLU A 45 -8.23 -2.25 -3.69
CA GLU A 45 -8.11 -1.91 -5.10
C GLU A 45 -7.37 -0.57 -5.27
N PRO A 46 -6.54 -0.40 -6.31
CA PRO A 46 -5.80 0.84 -6.52
C PRO A 46 -6.66 2.10 -6.62
N GLY A 47 -7.92 1.98 -7.06
CA GLY A 47 -8.87 3.10 -7.14
C GLY A 47 -9.44 3.56 -5.79
N GLN A 48 -9.06 2.89 -4.69
CA GLN A 48 -9.42 3.29 -3.33
C GLN A 48 -8.33 4.11 -2.64
N LEU A 49 -7.15 4.23 -3.26
CA LEU A 49 -6.05 5.08 -2.80
C LEU A 49 -6.31 6.56 -3.11
#